data_AF-D3TKN7-F1
#
_entry.id   AF-D3TKN7-F1
#
_cell.length_a   1.000
_cell.length_b   1.000
_cell.length_c   1.000
_cell.angle_alpha   90.00
_cell.angle_beta   90.00
_cell.angle_gamma   90.00
#
_symmetry.space_group_name_H-M   'P 1'
#
loop_
_entity.id
_entity.type
_entity.pdbx_description
1 polymer ?
#
loop_
_entity_poly.entity_id
_entity_poly.type
_entity_poly.pdbx_seq_one_letter_code
_entity_poly.pdbx_strand_id
1 'polypeptide(L)'
;VAFIAICALASCKHIESKVADKDFLTKQKFVLEILQHVYQNDVFVTKYDQTFSNYKPWEHVGDFNQVDQVKEFFELWQHKPLHDDEVFSPVYERHVEYYKGLTKVFYNAKDWNVFTHVVYWARVHVNKHLFVYAFTAASLQRPDLQGVVLPAVYEILPWYFFDADAVEVAKQHGAHGFHGVKKLDNIYNVVVKTNYSNVYGNVNYDHTLAYFLEDVGLNAFYYYYNVDYPQWSHGPASHELSKDRRGELYLYLHCHFLARYH
;
A
#
# COMPACT_ATOMS: atom_id res chain seq x y z
N VAL A 1 -13.83 -44.50 29.42
CA VAL A 1 -13.63 -43.83 28.12
C VAL A 1 -14.61 -42.66 28.07
N ALA A 2 -14.15 -41.46 28.42
CA ALA A 2 -14.98 -40.25 28.47
C ALA A 2 -14.50 -39.32 27.34
N PHE A 3 -15.41 -39.05 26.39
CA PHE A 3 -15.20 -38.12 25.29
C PHE A 3 -15.18 -36.68 25.82
N ILE A 4 -14.05 -35.99 25.65
CA ILE A 4 -13.97 -34.53 25.81
C ILE A 4 -14.20 -33.93 24.43
N ALA A 5 -15.40 -33.40 24.21
CA ALA A 5 -15.70 -32.56 23.05
C ALA A 5 -15.11 -31.17 23.30
N ILE A 6 -14.08 -30.80 22.52
CA ILE A 6 -13.55 -29.44 22.50
C ILE A 6 -14.50 -28.62 21.61
N CYS A 7 -15.37 -27.83 22.25
CA CYS A 7 -16.14 -26.81 21.56
C CYS A 7 -15.18 -25.68 21.13
N ALA A 8 -14.90 -25.58 19.84
CA ALA A 8 -14.29 -24.40 19.25
C ALA A 8 -15.28 -23.23 19.38
N LEU A 9 -15.06 -22.36 20.36
CA LEU A 9 -15.73 -21.06 20.42
C LEU A 9 -15.20 -20.23 19.25
N ALA A 10 -16.04 -20.08 18.22
CA ALA A 10 -15.86 -19.05 17.22
C ALA A 10 -15.84 -17.69 17.93
N SER A 11 -14.65 -17.10 18.07
CA SER A 11 -14.51 -15.73 18.55
C SER A 11 -15.16 -14.81 17.51
N CYS A 12 -16.39 -14.41 17.78
CA CYS A 12 -17.01 -13.30 17.08
C CYS A 12 -16.15 -12.08 17.40
N LYS A 13 -15.34 -11.63 16.43
CA LYS A 13 -14.52 -10.41 16.57
C LYS A 13 -15.47 -9.28 16.96
N HIS A 14 -15.44 -8.90 18.23
CA HIS A 14 -16.09 -7.69 18.71
C HIS A 14 -15.46 -6.54 17.92
N ILE A 15 -16.21 -5.94 16.99
CA ILE A 15 -15.75 -4.75 16.29
C ILE A 15 -15.84 -3.62 17.31
N GLU A 16 -14.73 -3.37 18.02
CA GLU A 16 -14.60 -2.19 18.88
C GLU A 16 -14.63 -0.94 17.99
N SER A 17 -15.80 -0.31 17.87
CA SER A 17 -15.92 0.96 17.16
C SER A 17 -15.55 2.10 18.10
N LYS A 18 -14.44 2.79 17.82
CA LYS A 18 -14.09 4.05 18.49
C LYS A 18 -14.73 5.22 17.75
N VAL A 19 -15.44 6.11 18.46
CA VAL A 19 -15.98 7.34 17.86
C VAL A 19 -14.81 8.27 17.53
N ALA A 20 -14.66 8.59 16.25
CA ALA A 20 -13.61 9.49 15.77
C ALA A 20 -14.11 10.95 15.68
N ASP A 21 -13.18 11.89 15.83
CA ASP A 21 -13.47 13.31 15.59
C ASP A 21 -13.58 13.63 14.09
N LYS A 22 -14.04 14.85 13.78
CA LYS A 22 -14.26 15.30 12.40
C LYS A 22 -12.96 15.41 11.59
N ASP A 23 -11.84 15.77 12.23
CA ASP A 23 -10.54 15.91 11.56
C ASP A 23 -10.02 14.54 11.13
N PHE A 24 -10.03 13.57 12.05
CA PHE A 24 -9.70 12.18 11.80
C PHE A 24 -10.55 11.59 10.68
N LEU A 25 -11.87 11.80 10.71
CA LEU A 25 -12.76 11.30 9.65
C LEU A 25 -12.44 11.92 8.28
N THR A 26 -12.04 13.20 8.25
CA THR A 26 -11.64 13.87 7.00
C THR A 26 -10.36 13.25 6.43
N LYS A 27 -9.38 12.98 7.28
CA LYS A 27 -8.12 12.34 6.91
C LYS A 27 -8.32 10.88 6.49
N GLN A 28 -9.08 10.11 7.27
CA GLN A 28 -9.43 8.73 6.95
C GLN A 28 -10.15 8.65 5.60
N LYS A 29 -11.11 9.55 5.34
CA LYS A 29 -11.80 9.62 4.05
C LYS A 29 -10.81 9.92 2.91
N PHE A 30 -9.94 10.92 3.07
CA PHE A 30 -8.93 11.25 2.07
C PHE A 30 -8.02 10.06 1.73
N VAL A 31 -7.51 9.36 2.76
CA VAL A 31 -6.65 8.19 2.59
C VAL A 31 -7.35 7.06 1.82
N LEU A 32 -8.61 6.79 2.13
CA LEU A 32 -9.38 5.77 1.40
C LEU A 32 -9.65 6.18 -0.06
N GLU A 33 -10.02 7.43 -0.30
CA GLU A 33 -10.35 7.91 -1.66
C GLU A 33 -9.12 8.05 -2.56
N ILE A 34 -7.98 8.49 -2.02
CA ILE A 34 -6.77 8.71 -2.83
C ILE A 34 -6.13 7.40 -3.30
N LEU A 35 -6.35 6.31 -2.55
CA LEU A 35 -5.86 4.96 -2.87
C LEU A 35 -6.84 4.15 -3.74
N GLN A 36 -8.00 4.70 -4.09
CA GLN A 36 -8.90 4.06 -5.05
C GLN A 36 -8.39 4.25 -6.47
N HIS A 37 -8.56 3.22 -7.31
CA HIS A 37 -8.30 3.26 -8.76
C HIS A 37 -6.94 3.87 -9.12
N VAL A 38 -5.86 3.55 -8.39
CA VAL A 38 -4.56 4.23 -8.54
C VAL A 38 -4.00 4.17 -9.96
N TYR A 39 -4.33 3.14 -10.75
CA TYR A 39 -3.91 3.01 -12.16
C TYR A 39 -4.80 3.77 -13.17
N GLN A 40 -5.86 4.44 -12.71
CA GLN A 40 -6.75 5.28 -13.53
C GLN A 40 -6.59 6.74 -13.09
N ASN A 41 -5.68 7.45 -13.76
CA ASN A 41 -5.23 8.78 -13.34
C ASN A 41 -6.34 9.84 -13.27
N ASP A 42 -7.41 9.67 -14.05
CA ASP A 42 -8.55 10.59 -14.16
C ASP A 42 -9.73 10.23 -13.23
N VAL A 43 -9.68 9.06 -12.59
CA VAL A 43 -10.74 8.60 -11.70
C VAL A 43 -10.42 9.00 -10.26
N PHE A 44 -11.13 10.01 -9.79
CA PHE A 44 -11.17 10.44 -8.39
C PHE A 44 -12.61 10.55 -7.92
N VAL A 45 -12.88 10.08 -6.69
CA VAL A 45 -14.19 10.26 -6.04
C VAL A 45 -14.41 11.73 -5.70
N THR A 46 -13.40 12.34 -5.06
CA THR A 46 -13.38 13.78 -4.78
C THR A 46 -12.81 14.54 -5.98
N LYS A 47 -13.53 15.58 -6.42
CA LYS A 47 -13.02 16.47 -7.46
C LYS A 47 -11.99 17.43 -6.86
N TYR A 48 -10.80 17.42 -7.43
CA TYR A 48 -9.74 18.37 -7.11
C TYR A 48 -9.78 19.54 -8.09
N ASP A 49 -9.56 20.75 -7.58
CA ASP A 49 -9.59 21.96 -8.39
C ASP A 49 -8.23 22.23 -9.08
N GLN A 50 -8.12 23.38 -9.74
CA GLN A 50 -6.91 23.76 -10.47
C GLN A 50 -5.69 23.99 -9.59
N THR A 51 -5.87 24.21 -8.28
CA THR A 51 -4.75 24.39 -7.35
C THR A 51 -3.94 23.10 -7.22
N PHE A 52 -4.62 21.95 -7.23
CA PHE A 52 -4.00 20.63 -7.22
C PHE A 52 -3.37 20.27 -8.57
N SER A 53 -4.07 20.49 -9.69
CA SER A 53 -3.57 20.10 -11.02
C SER A 53 -2.32 20.86 -11.45
N ASN A 54 -2.19 22.12 -11.00
CA ASN A 54 -1.07 22.98 -11.34
C ASN A 54 0.06 22.90 -10.31
N TYR A 55 -0.14 22.18 -9.20
CA TYR A 55 0.83 22.09 -8.13
C TYR A 55 2.07 21.29 -8.57
N LYS A 56 3.24 21.91 -8.43
CA LYS A 56 4.53 21.26 -8.62
C LYS A 56 5.35 21.42 -7.35
N PRO A 57 5.67 20.34 -6.62
CA PRO A 57 6.36 20.43 -5.34
C PRO A 57 7.65 21.28 -5.37
N TRP A 58 8.40 21.22 -6.48
CA TRP A 58 9.65 21.97 -6.66
C TRP A 58 9.48 23.46 -6.93
N GLU A 59 8.29 23.93 -7.33
CA GLU A 59 7.97 25.37 -7.44
C GLU A 59 7.51 25.94 -6.08
N HIS A 60 7.15 25.07 -5.14
CA HIS A 60 6.60 25.40 -3.82
C HIS A 60 7.51 24.91 -2.67
N VAL A 61 8.81 25.07 -2.82
CA VAL A 61 9.80 24.61 -1.83
C VAL A 61 9.56 25.17 -0.42
N GLY A 62 8.96 26.36 -0.32
CA GLY A 62 8.56 26.99 0.94
C GLY A 62 7.49 26.23 1.73
N ASP A 63 6.83 25.24 1.13
CA ASP A 63 5.77 24.44 1.76
C ASP A 63 6.31 23.29 2.63
N PHE A 64 7.64 23.08 2.66
CA PHE A 64 8.27 21.97 3.37
C PHE A 64 9.05 22.43 4.61
N ASN A 65 8.98 21.67 5.70
CA ASN A 65 9.66 21.96 6.96
C ASN A 65 11.20 21.88 6.82
N GLN A 66 11.69 20.77 6.24
CA GLN A 66 13.12 20.52 6.06
C GLN A 66 13.47 20.52 4.58
N VAL A 67 13.59 21.73 4.04
CA VAL A 67 13.79 21.98 2.61
C VAL A 67 15.01 21.24 2.04
N ASP A 68 16.12 21.18 2.78
CA ASP A 68 17.34 20.51 2.32
C ASP A 68 17.16 19.00 2.08
N GLN A 69 16.17 18.38 2.75
CA GLN A 69 15.89 16.95 2.59
C GLN A 69 15.09 16.61 1.33
N VAL A 70 14.43 17.60 0.70
CA VAL A 70 13.56 17.39 -0.46
C VAL A 70 14.16 17.92 -1.76
N LYS A 71 15.14 18.83 -1.70
CA LYS A 71 15.82 19.41 -2.87
C LYS A 71 16.39 18.36 -3.82
N GLU A 72 17.13 17.39 -3.27
CA GLU A 72 17.78 16.33 -4.05
C GLU A 72 16.76 15.50 -4.83
N PHE A 73 15.62 15.18 -4.19
CA PHE A 73 14.54 14.47 -4.88
C PHE A 73 13.90 15.31 -5.98
N PHE A 74 13.69 16.61 -5.74
CA PHE A 74 13.13 17.51 -6.76
C PHE A 74 14.05 17.66 -7.97
N GLU A 75 15.35 17.71 -7.76
CA GLU A 75 16.34 17.72 -8.83
C GLU A 75 16.35 16.39 -9.59
N LEU A 76 16.42 15.26 -8.87
CA LEU A 76 16.35 13.92 -9.45
C LEU A 76 15.10 13.72 -10.29
N TRP A 77 13.93 14.10 -9.76
CA TRP A 77 12.65 13.93 -10.42
C TRP A 77 12.53 14.75 -11.71
N GLN A 78 13.01 16.00 -11.70
CA GLN A 78 12.96 16.86 -12.89
C GLN A 78 13.84 16.35 -14.05
N HIS A 79 14.94 15.66 -13.74
CA HIS A 79 15.87 15.14 -14.76
C HIS A 79 15.57 13.71 -15.18
N LYS A 80 15.08 12.87 -14.26
CA LYS A 80 14.86 11.45 -14.50
C LYS A 80 13.60 10.96 -13.77
N PRO A 81 12.39 11.33 -14.21
CA PRO A 81 11.18 10.87 -13.54
C PRO A 81 11.05 9.35 -13.63
N LEU A 82 10.44 8.74 -12.61
CA LEU A 82 10.09 7.31 -12.60
C LEU A 82 8.57 7.19 -12.78
N HIS A 83 8.15 6.87 -14.00
CA HIS A 83 6.75 6.70 -14.37
C HIS A 83 6.32 5.22 -14.34
N ASP A 84 5.09 4.95 -14.77
CA ASP A 84 4.49 3.61 -14.79
C ASP A 84 5.03 2.69 -15.91
N ASP A 85 5.96 3.19 -16.73
CA ASP A 85 6.64 2.45 -17.79
C ASP A 85 7.75 1.52 -17.27
N GLU A 86 8.27 1.79 -16.07
CA GLU A 86 9.24 0.94 -15.37
C GLU A 86 8.57 0.25 -14.15
N VAL A 87 8.92 -1.01 -13.87
CA VAL A 87 8.43 -1.70 -12.66
C VAL A 87 9.24 -1.25 -11.45
N PHE A 88 8.60 -0.60 -10.48
CA PHE A 88 9.23 -0.25 -9.21
C PHE A 88 9.55 -1.51 -8.39
N SER A 89 10.66 -1.45 -7.65
CA SER A 89 11.08 -2.49 -6.73
C SER A 89 11.96 -1.91 -5.61
N PRO A 90 11.68 -2.21 -4.33
CA PRO A 90 12.39 -1.64 -3.18
C PRO A 90 13.77 -2.25 -2.93
N VAL A 91 14.28 -3.11 -3.83
CA VAL A 91 15.63 -3.69 -3.73
C VAL A 91 16.65 -3.04 -4.67
N TYR A 92 16.22 -2.35 -5.72
CA TYR A 92 17.14 -1.66 -6.62
C TYR A 92 17.52 -0.29 -6.05
N GLU A 93 18.82 -0.02 -5.97
CA GLU A 93 19.36 1.21 -5.36
C GLU A 93 18.73 2.48 -5.94
N ARG A 94 18.65 2.58 -7.28
CA ARG A 94 17.96 3.68 -7.97
C ARG A 94 16.54 3.87 -7.45
N HIS A 95 15.75 2.80 -7.35
CA HIS A 95 14.35 2.88 -6.91
C HIS A 95 14.24 3.26 -5.43
N VAL A 96 15.17 2.77 -4.60
CA VAL A 96 15.27 3.15 -3.20
C VAL A 96 15.52 4.65 -3.04
N GLU A 97 16.29 5.29 -3.92
CA GLU A 97 16.47 6.75 -3.91
C GLU A 97 15.17 7.50 -4.17
N TYR A 98 14.38 7.12 -5.20
CA TYR A 98 13.07 7.73 -5.45
C TYR A 98 12.12 7.52 -4.27
N TYR A 99 12.12 6.31 -3.69
CA TYR A 99 11.32 6.02 -2.51
C TYR A 99 11.70 6.87 -1.31
N LYS A 100 13.00 6.97 -0.99
CA LYS A 100 13.51 7.82 0.10
C LYS A 100 13.11 9.27 -0.13
N GLY A 101 13.32 9.77 -1.35
CA GLY A 101 13.00 11.13 -1.73
C GLY A 101 11.51 11.42 -1.58
N LEU A 102 10.65 10.63 -2.21
CA LEU A 102 9.20 10.83 -2.16
C LEU A 102 8.63 10.71 -0.74
N THR A 103 9.12 9.75 0.06
CA THR A 103 8.73 9.61 1.47
C THR A 103 9.10 10.86 2.27
N LYS A 104 10.29 11.42 2.05
CA LYS A 104 10.69 12.69 2.67
C LYS A 104 9.82 13.87 2.23
N VAL A 105 9.40 13.93 0.96
CA VAL A 105 8.49 14.98 0.49
C VAL A 105 7.14 14.89 1.23
N PHE A 106 6.55 13.70 1.32
CA PHE A 106 5.30 13.50 2.08
C PHE A 106 5.46 13.83 3.56
N TYR A 107 6.54 13.37 4.19
CA TYR A 107 6.78 13.59 5.62
C TYR A 107 7.02 15.06 5.95
N ASN A 108 7.76 15.78 5.10
CA ASN A 108 8.16 17.16 5.37
C ASN A 108 7.11 18.21 4.96
N ALA A 109 5.97 17.83 4.36
CA ALA A 109 4.88 18.75 4.08
C ALA A 109 4.39 19.42 5.38
N LYS A 110 4.42 20.76 5.42
CA LYS A 110 4.20 21.58 6.63
C LYS A 110 2.86 21.36 7.29
N ASP A 111 1.81 21.25 6.48
CA ASP A 111 0.44 21.13 6.94
C ASP A 111 -0.35 20.14 6.06
N TRP A 112 -1.60 19.91 6.45
CA TRP A 112 -2.51 19.01 5.75
C TRP A 112 -2.80 19.45 4.31
N ASN A 113 -2.89 20.76 4.06
CA ASN A 113 -3.18 21.28 2.73
C ASN A 113 -2.02 20.95 1.77
N VAL A 114 -0.78 21.28 2.15
CA VAL A 114 0.42 20.93 1.40
C VAL A 114 0.50 19.41 1.18
N PHE A 115 0.28 18.62 2.24
CA PHE A 115 0.34 17.17 2.16
C PHE A 115 -0.61 16.62 1.11
N THR A 116 -1.88 17.07 1.10
CA THR A 116 -2.85 16.60 0.11
C THR A 116 -2.50 17.02 -1.32
N HIS A 117 -1.92 18.21 -1.54
CA HIS A 117 -1.45 18.65 -2.85
C HIS A 117 -0.30 17.79 -3.38
N VAL A 118 0.70 17.53 -2.52
CA VAL A 118 1.84 16.67 -2.87
C VAL A 118 1.39 15.24 -3.13
N VAL A 119 0.49 14.69 -2.33
CA VAL A 119 -0.05 13.33 -2.51
C VAL A 119 -0.84 13.23 -3.81
N TYR A 120 -1.67 14.23 -4.13
CA TYR A 120 -2.38 14.29 -5.40
C TYR A 120 -1.39 14.31 -6.58
N TRP A 121 -0.40 15.21 -6.54
CA TRP A 121 0.65 15.29 -7.56
C TRP A 121 1.37 13.93 -7.73
N ALA A 122 1.75 13.29 -6.63
CA ALA A 122 2.45 12.02 -6.66
C ALA A 122 1.57 10.90 -7.24
N ARG A 123 0.28 10.84 -6.88
CA ARG A 123 -0.67 9.87 -7.44
C ARG A 123 -0.76 9.98 -8.96
N VAL A 124 -0.78 11.19 -9.50
CA VAL A 124 -0.94 11.42 -10.94
C VAL A 124 0.36 11.17 -11.70
N HIS A 125 1.49 11.62 -11.19
CA HIS A 125 2.74 11.72 -11.95
C HIS A 125 3.79 10.66 -11.65
N VAL A 126 3.74 10.06 -10.46
CA VAL A 126 4.72 9.06 -10.02
C VAL A 126 4.24 7.65 -10.35
N ASN A 127 5.20 6.75 -10.57
CA ASN A 127 4.96 5.31 -10.62
C ASN A 127 4.01 4.86 -9.49
N LYS A 128 2.93 4.15 -9.80
CA LYS A 128 1.85 3.84 -8.84
C LYS A 128 2.30 2.96 -7.69
N HIS A 129 3.17 2.00 -7.95
CA HIS A 129 3.69 1.16 -6.88
C HIS A 129 4.62 1.98 -5.97
N LEU A 130 5.53 2.78 -6.52
CA LEU A 130 6.35 3.72 -5.73
C LEU A 130 5.48 4.67 -4.90
N PHE A 131 4.43 5.25 -5.50
CA PHE A 131 3.49 6.14 -4.82
C PHE A 131 2.84 5.44 -3.61
N VAL A 132 2.23 4.28 -3.81
CA VAL A 132 1.56 3.52 -2.73
C VAL A 132 2.56 3.12 -1.64
N TYR A 133 3.76 2.68 -2.03
CA TYR A 133 4.81 2.27 -1.10
C TYR A 133 5.29 3.44 -0.24
N ALA A 134 5.62 4.59 -0.85
CA ALA A 134 6.05 5.81 -0.16
C ALA A 134 4.92 6.44 0.68
N PHE A 135 3.68 6.41 0.19
CA PHE A 135 2.52 6.93 0.92
C PHE A 135 2.21 6.10 2.15
N THR A 136 2.30 4.77 2.06
CA THR A 136 2.16 3.85 3.19
C THR A 136 3.20 4.16 4.25
N ALA A 137 4.48 4.28 3.85
CA ALA A 137 5.57 4.61 4.76
C ALA A 137 5.40 5.97 5.45
N ALA A 138 5.05 7.00 4.68
CA ALA A 138 4.81 8.33 5.23
C ALA A 138 3.61 8.36 6.19
N SER A 139 2.54 7.60 5.88
CA SER A 139 1.36 7.52 6.74
C SER A 139 1.64 6.87 8.09
N LEU A 140 2.55 5.88 8.14
CA LEU A 140 2.99 5.25 9.38
C LEU A 140 3.83 6.18 10.27
N GLN A 141 4.55 7.12 9.66
CA GLN A 141 5.51 7.97 10.37
C GLN A 141 4.94 9.34 10.75
N ARG A 142 3.97 9.86 9.98
CA ARG A 142 3.39 11.19 10.17
C ARG A 142 2.50 11.25 11.42
N PRO A 143 2.77 12.18 12.38
CA PRO A 143 1.98 12.28 13.61
C PRO A 143 0.49 12.58 13.37
N ASP A 144 0.17 13.36 12.34
CA ASP A 144 -1.20 13.75 12.01
C ASP A 144 -2.03 12.65 11.36
N LEU A 145 -1.40 11.55 10.95
CA LEU A 145 -2.02 10.35 10.37
C LEU A 145 -2.05 9.16 11.35
N GLN A 146 -1.62 9.36 12.60
CA GLN A 146 -1.62 8.29 13.59
C GLN A 146 -3.02 7.71 13.80
N GLY A 147 -3.14 6.38 13.66
CA GLY A 147 -4.39 5.65 13.81
C GLY A 147 -5.27 5.62 12.56
N VAL A 148 -4.90 6.33 11.48
CA VAL A 148 -5.56 6.19 10.18
C VAL A 148 -5.31 4.77 9.65
N VAL A 149 -6.37 4.14 9.17
CA VAL A 149 -6.33 2.78 8.63
C VAL A 149 -6.16 2.83 7.12
N LEU A 150 -5.14 2.15 6.62
CA LEU A 150 -4.91 1.97 5.18
C LEU A 150 -5.72 0.77 4.68
N PRO A 151 -6.24 0.81 3.43
CA PRO A 151 -6.73 -0.39 2.76
C PRO A 151 -5.63 -1.45 2.67
N ALA A 152 -6.04 -2.71 2.53
CA ALA A 152 -5.07 -3.77 2.34
C ALA A 152 -4.35 -3.59 0.99
N VAL A 153 -3.05 -3.88 0.93
CA VAL A 153 -2.25 -3.66 -0.30
C VAL A 153 -2.78 -4.44 -1.50
N TYR A 154 -3.37 -5.62 -1.29
CA TYR A 154 -4.00 -6.41 -2.35
C TYR A 154 -5.31 -5.81 -2.89
N GLU A 155 -5.94 -4.86 -2.18
CA GLU A 155 -7.07 -4.07 -2.68
C GLU A 155 -6.60 -2.90 -3.55
N ILE A 156 -5.41 -2.36 -3.25
CA ILE A 156 -4.83 -1.20 -3.94
C ILE A 156 -4.08 -1.64 -5.21
N LEU A 157 -3.27 -2.69 -5.09
CA LEU A 157 -2.38 -3.22 -6.13
C LEU A 157 -2.68 -4.70 -6.42
N PRO A 158 -3.89 -5.04 -6.93
CA PRO A 158 -4.33 -6.43 -7.08
C PRO A 158 -3.43 -7.27 -8.02
N TRP A 159 -2.74 -6.62 -8.95
CA TRP A 159 -1.89 -7.27 -9.97
C TRP A 159 -0.70 -8.06 -9.39
N TYR A 160 -0.30 -7.79 -8.15
CA TYR A 160 0.78 -8.52 -7.47
C TYR A 160 0.29 -9.72 -6.65
N PHE A 161 -1.03 -9.88 -6.50
CA PHE A 161 -1.64 -10.85 -5.58
C PHE A 161 -2.57 -11.85 -6.27
N PHE A 162 -3.00 -11.55 -7.50
CA PHE A 162 -3.90 -12.42 -8.25
C PHE A 162 -3.31 -12.77 -9.61
N ASP A 163 -3.56 -14.01 -10.04
CA ASP A 163 -3.13 -14.52 -11.32
C ASP A 163 -3.72 -13.74 -12.51
N ALA A 164 -2.99 -13.76 -13.62
CA ALA A 164 -3.37 -13.09 -14.85
C ALA A 164 -4.76 -13.51 -15.35
N ASP A 165 -5.14 -14.78 -15.19
CA ASP A 165 -6.46 -15.29 -15.58
C ASP A 165 -7.59 -14.61 -14.79
N ALA A 166 -7.40 -14.40 -13.49
CA ALA A 166 -8.37 -13.73 -12.64
C ALA A 166 -8.54 -12.26 -13.05
N VAL A 167 -7.43 -11.59 -13.32
CA VAL A 167 -7.39 -10.21 -13.79
C VAL A 167 -8.07 -10.09 -15.15
N GLU A 168 -7.84 -11.04 -16.06
CA GLU A 168 -8.43 -11.05 -17.40
C GLU A 168 -9.94 -11.26 -17.35
N VAL A 169 -10.42 -12.20 -16.53
CA VAL A 169 -11.87 -12.39 -16.30
C VAL A 169 -12.51 -11.12 -15.75
N ALA A 170 -11.86 -10.44 -14.80
CA ALA A 170 -12.34 -9.16 -14.26
C ALA A 170 -12.43 -8.07 -15.35
N LYS A 171 -11.42 -7.97 -16.22
CA LYS A 171 -11.42 -7.05 -17.37
C LYS A 171 -12.55 -7.35 -18.35
N GLN A 172 -12.78 -8.62 -18.68
CA GLN A 172 -13.84 -9.04 -19.59
C GLN A 172 -15.23 -8.68 -19.06
N HIS A 173 -15.49 -8.85 -17.76
CA HIS A 173 -16.73 -8.40 -17.14
C HIS A 173 -16.95 -6.89 -17.29
N GLY A 174 -15.90 -6.09 -17.10
CA GLY A 174 -15.95 -4.65 -17.33
C GLY A 174 -16.22 -4.30 -18.80
N ALA A 175 -15.53 -4.94 -19.73
CA ALA A 175 -15.68 -4.72 -21.17
C ALA A 175 -17.08 -5.09 -21.69
N HIS A 176 -17.71 -6.13 -21.13
CA HIS A 176 -19.08 -6.54 -21.46
C HIS A 176 -20.18 -5.72 -20.74
N GLY A 177 -19.82 -4.63 -20.06
CA GLY A 177 -20.76 -3.77 -19.34
C GLY A 177 -21.51 -4.50 -18.20
N PHE A 178 -20.87 -5.51 -17.60
CA PHE A 178 -21.44 -6.31 -16.51
C PHE A 178 -22.79 -6.98 -16.88
N HIS A 179 -22.96 -7.42 -18.13
CA HIS A 179 -24.16 -8.12 -18.58
C HIS A 179 -24.49 -9.32 -17.68
N GLY A 180 -25.74 -9.40 -17.21
CA GLY A 180 -26.21 -10.47 -16.32
C GLY A 180 -25.86 -10.29 -14.83
N VAL A 181 -25.17 -9.21 -14.46
CA VAL A 181 -24.85 -8.90 -13.05
C VAL A 181 -25.88 -7.94 -12.47
N LYS A 182 -26.47 -8.31 -11.33
CA LYS A 182 -27.39 -7.43 -10.60
C LYS A 182 -26.60 -6.33 -9.89
N LYS A 183 -27.06 -5.09 -10.01
CA LYS A 183 -26.56 -3.99 -9.17
C LYS A 183 -27.10 -4.15 -7.76
N LEU A 184 -26.21 -3.98 -6.78
CA LEU A 184 -26.56 -3.78 -5.37
C LEU A 184 -26.06 -2.38 -4.99
N ASP A 185 -26.93 -1.52 -4.47
CA ASP A 185 -26.58 -0.15 -4.07
C ASP A 185 -25.86 0.66 -5.17
N ASN A 186 -26.37 0.57 -6.41
CA ASN A 186 -25.78 1.19 -7.61
C ASN A 186 -24.40 0.67 -8.03
N ILE A 187 -23.88 -0.37 -7.37
CA ILE A 187 -22.57 -0.98 -7.66
C ILE A 187 -22.78 -2.37 -8.28
N TYR A 188 -22.04 -2.67 -9.35
CA TYR A 188 -21.96 -4.03 -9.89
C TYR A 188 -20.98 -4.84 -9.05
N ASN A 189 -21.48 -5.88 -8.38
CA ASN A 189 -20.64 -6.79 -7.62
C ASN A 189 -20.41 -8.07 -8.43
N VAL A 190 -19.17 -8.29 -8.84
CA VAL A 190 -18.74 -9.48 -9.57
C VAL A 190 -17.82 -10.30 -8.67
N VAL A 191 -18.15 -11.57 -8.49
CA VAL A 191 -17.30 -12.51 -7.76
C VAL A 191 -16.52 -13.32 -8.79
N VAL A 192 -15.22 -13.05 -8.88
CA VAL A 192 -14.28 -13.85 -9.68
C VAL A 192 -13.71 -14.94 -8.77
N LYS A 193 -13.95 -16.20 -9.10
CA LYS A 193 -13.34 -17.32 -8.38
C LYS A 193 -11.94 -17.54 -8.91
N THR A 194 -10.96 -17.54 -8.01
CA THR A 194 -9.55 -17.74 -8.33
C THR A 194 -9.08 -19.02 -7.65
N ASN A 195 -8.30 -19.82 -8.39
CA ASN A 195 -7.56 -20.93 -7.80
C ASN A 195 -6.11 -20.49 -7.59
N TYR A 196 -5.37 -21.23 -6.78
CA TYR A 196 -3.92 -21.12 -6.71
C TYR A 196 -3.29 -21.72 -7.98
N SER A 197 -2.04 -21.34 -8.23
CA SER A 197 -1.29 -21.74 -9.43
C SER A 197 -1.18 -23.27 -9.63
N ASN A 198 -1.25 -24.04 -8.55
CA ASN A 198 -1.14 -25.50 -8.57
C ASN A 198 -2.41 -26.26 -9.01
N VAL A 199 -3.46 -25.55 -9.45
CA VAL A 199 -4.72 -26.16 -9.92
C VAL A 199 -4.52 -27.13 -11.09
N TYR A 200 -3.53 -26.89 -11.95
CA TYR A 200 -3.19 -27.76 -13.08
C TYR A 200 -2.13 -28.82 -12.75
N GLY A 201 -1.77 -28.95 -11.48
CA GLY A 201 -0.76 -29.88 -10.99
C GLY A 201 0.47 -29.18 -10.44
N ASN A 202 1.32 -29.98 -9.80
CA ASN A 202 2.52 -29.52 -9.14
C ASN A 202 3.70 -29.54 -10.10
N VAL A 203 4.34 -28.38 -10.35
CA VAL A 203 5.58 -28.33 -11.16
C VAL A 203 6.79 -28.85 -10.38
N ASN A 204 6.74 -28.75 -9.06
CA ASN A 204 7.75 -29.25 -8.13
C ASN A 204 7.10 -29.55 -6.76
N TYR A 205 7.88 -30.05 -5.80
CA TYR A 205 7.39 -30.36 -4.45
C TYR A 205 6.80 -29.12 -3.76
N ASP A 206 7.46 -27.97 -3.86
CA ASP A 206 7.05 -26.73 -3.19
C ASP A 206 5.71 -26.19 -3.74
N HIS A 207 5.34 -26.52 -4.99
CA HIS A 207 4.06 -26.14 -5.58
C HIS A 207 2.85 -26.74 -4.84
N THR A 208 3.06 -27.81 -4.07
CA THR A 208 2.01 -28.36 -3.18
C THR A 208 1.57 -27.35 -2.11
N LEU A 209 2.44 -26.39 -1.77
CA LEU A 209 2.22 -25.34 -0.79
C LEU A 209 1.74 -24.01 -1.40
N ALA A 210 1.29 -24.00 -2.67
CA ALA A 210 0.82 -22.78 -3.33
C ALA A 210 -0.22 -22.01 -2.49
N TYR A 211 -1.17 -22.71 -1.86
CA TYR A 211 -2.16 -22.08 -0.98
C TYR A 211 -1.58 -21.28 0.19
N PHE A 212 -0.37 -21.61 0.64
CA PHE A 212 0.34 -20.92 1.70
C PHE A 212 1.23 -19.83 1.12
N LEU A 213 2.01 -20.14 0.08
CA LEU A 213 2.97 -19.22 -0.53
C LEU A 213 2.30 -18.07 -1.31
N GLU A 214 1.11 -18.29 -1.84
CA GLU A 214 0.31 -17.32 -2.60
C GLU A 214 -0.81 -16.69 -1.76
N ASP A 215 -0.89 -17.01 -0.45
CA ASP A 215 -1.88 -16.39 0.42
C ASP A 215 -1.69 -14.86 0.46
N VAL A 216 -2.77 -14.13 0.18
CA VAL A 216 -2.72 -12.67 0.10
C VAL A 216 -2.40 -12.03 1.45
N GLY A 217 -2.78 -12.66 2.56
CA GLY A 217 -2.50 -12.20 3.92
C GLY A 217 -1.02 -12.34 4.28
N LEU A 218 -0.43 -13.51 3.99
CA LEU A 218 0.99 -13.78 4.20
C LEU A 218 1.87 -12.81 3.40
N ASN A 219 1.56 -12.64 2.11
CA ASN A 219 2.30 -11.73 1.23
C ASN A 219 2.13 -10.26 1.65
N ALA A 220 0.91 -9.85 2.03
CA ALA A 220 0.67 -8.50 2.55
C ALA A 220 1.40 -8.24 3.86
N PHE A 221 1.46 -9.21 4.78
CA PHE A 221 2.23 -9.08 6.01
C PHE A 221 3.71 -8.79 5.71
N TYR A 222 4.32 -9.57 4.81
CA TYR A 222 5.73 -9.37 4.49
C TYR A 222 5.98 -8.03 3.77
N TYR A 223 5.04 -7.58 2.94
CA TYR A 223 5.05 -6.24 2.38
C TYR A 223 5.08 -5.16 3.47
N TYR A 224 4.16 -5.19 4.44
CA TYR A 224 4.11 -4.18 5.50
C TYR A 224 5.33 -4.23 6.42
N TYR A 225 5.86 -5.42 6.72
CA TYR A 225 7.12 -5.56 7.46
C TYR A 225 8.27 -4.84 6.76
N ASN A 226 8.38 -4.95 5.43
CA ASN A 226 9.43 -4.27 4.66
C ASN A 226 9.23 -2.75 4.54
N VAL A 227 7.97 -2.27 4.60
CA VAL A 227 7.67 -0.83 4.66
C VAL A 227 8.05 -0.24 6.02
N ASP A 228 7.78 -0.97 7.10
CA ASP A 228 8.01 -0.53 8.48
C ASP A 228 9.49 -0.66 8.90
N TYR A 229 10.15 -1.77 8.52
CA TYR A 229 11.57 -2.05 8.79
C TYR A 229 12.45 -2.12 7.53
N PRO A 230 12.44 -1.10 6.65
CA PRO A 230 13.13 -1.18 5.36
C PRO A 230 14.64 -1.32 5.57
N GLN A 231 15.23 -2.33 4.94
CA GLN A 231 16.64 -2.74 5.15
C GLN A 231 17.67 -1.61 5.06
N TRP A 232 17.42 -0.62 4.20
CA TRP A 232 18.34 0.50 3.93
C TRP A 232 18.16 1.70 4.87
N SER A 233 17.13 1.72 5.73
CA SER A 233 16.81 2.85 6.61
C SER A 233 17.26 2.64 8.04
N HIS A 234 17.62 3.70 8.75
CA HIS A 234 17.78 3.69 10.21
C HIS A 234 16.49 4.03 10.97
N GLY A 235 15.38 4.22 10.26
CA GLY A 235 14.11 4.71 10.82
C GLY A 235 13.98 6.23 10.75
N PRO A 236 12.79 6.76 11.05
CA PRO A 236 12.60 8.20 11.24
C PRO A 236 13.36 8.68 12.49
N ALA A 237 13.65 9.98 12.56
CA ALA A 237 14.33 10.56 13.73
C ALA A 237 13.56 10.38 15.05
N SER A 238 12.24 10.21 14.97
CA SER A 238 11.37 9.92 16.13
C SER A 238 11.46 8.48 16.62
N HIS A 239 11.87 7.53 15.77
CA HIS A 239 11.96 6.11 16.10
C HIS A 239 13.15 5.48 15.38
N GLU A 240 14.30 5.51 16.06
CA GLU A 240 15.55 4.99 15.51
C GLU A 240 15.55 3.45 15.56
N LEU A 241 15.44 2.81 14.40
CA LEU A 241 15.41 1.35 14.28
C LEU A 241 16.70 0.70 14.81
N SER A 242 17.83 1.43 14.83
CA SER A 242 19.09 0.92 15.39
C SER A 242 18.97 0.55 16.88
N LYS A 243 18.09 1.26 17.61
CA LYS A 243 17.83 1.08 19.05
C LYS A 243 16.69 0.13 19.33
N ASP A 244 15.99 -0.34 18.30
CA ASP A 244 14.76 -1.13 18.41
C ASP A 244 14.99 -2.64 18.29
N ARG A 245 16.10 -3.14 18.85
CA ARG A 245 16.49 -4.57 18.81
C ARG A 245 16.33 -5.18 17.41
N ARG A 246 16.58 -4.39 16.35
CA ARG A 246 16.20 -4.72 14.98
C ARG A 246 16.72 -6.08 14.50
N GLY A 247 17.96 -6.41 14.85
CA GLY A 247 18.56 -7.69 14.51
C GLY A 247 17.85 -8.88 15.17
N GLU A 248 17.36 -8.70 16.39
CA GLU A 248 16.56 -9.71 17.09
C GLU A 248 15.17 -9.84 16.46
N LEU A 249 14.49 -8.74 16.15
CA LEU A 249 13.20 -8.78 15.46
C LEU A 249 13.32 -9.47 14.10
N TYR A 250 14.38 -9.16 13.35
CA TYR A 250 14.69 -9.81 12.08
C TYR A 250 14.83 -11.33 12.26
N LEU A 251 15.67 -11.77 13.21
CA LEU A 251 15.88 -13.20 13.46
C LEU A 251 14.59 -13.88 13.92
N TYR A 252 13.87 -13.26 14.86
CA TYR A 252 12.62 -13.78 15.41
C TYR A 252 11.59 -14.01 14.30
N LEU A 253 11.35 -12.99 13.46
CA LEU A 253 10.35 -13.04 12.39
C LEU A 253 10.70 -14.11 11.34
N HIS A 254 11.95 -14.15 10.87
CA HIS A 254 12.36 -15.13 9.86
C HIS A 254 12.42 -16.56 10.42
N CYS A 255 12.84 -16.76 11.68
CA CYS A 255 12.78 -18.07 12.32
C CYS A 255 11.34 -18.56 12.47
N HIS A 256 10.40 -17.69 12.87
CA HIS A 256 8.99 -18.06 12.97
C HIS A 256 8.37 -18.35 11.60
N PHE A 257 8.76 -17.62 10.55
CA PHE A 257 8.32 -17.92 9.20
C PHE A 257 8.81 -19.28 8.71
N LEU A 258 10.10 -19.55 8.86
CA LEU A 258 10.68 -20.83 8.49
C LEU A 258 10.06 -21.97 9.31
N ALA A 259 9.83 -21.78 10.62
CA ALA A 259 9.18 -22.77 11.47
C ALA A 259 7.70 -22.99 11.10
N ARG A 260 7.00 -21.98 10.57
CA ARG A 260 5.62 -22.12 10.08
C ARG A 260 5.57 -22.77 8.69
N TYR A 261 6.61 -22.58 7.89
CA TYR A 261 6.77 -23.15 6.56
C TYR A 261 7.16 -24.64 6.60
N HIS A 262 8.08 -25.01 7.51
CA HIS A 262 8.51 -26.39 7.77
C HIS A 262 7.41 -27.24 8.42
#